data_AF-A0A842YJV2-F1
#
_entry.id   AF-A0A842YJV2-F1
#
_cell.length_a   1.000
_cell.length_b   1.000
_cell.length_c   1.000
_cell.angle_alpha   90.00
_cell.angle_beta   90.00
_cell.angle_gamma   90.00
#
_symmetry.space_group_name_H-M   'P 1'
#
loop_
_entity.id
_entity.type
_entity.pdbx_description
1 polymer ?
#
loop_
_entity_poly.entity_id
_entity_poly.type
_entity_poly.pdbx_seq_one_letter_code
_entity_poly.pdbx_strand_id
1 'polypeptide(L)'
;EVMETEPELSGRSVKKKDVPEYWGYDLRGSKGRLSDLVHSPEWDLTIATSRQGEDITEVKEKLEADWGEAENTLIVFGSYKEGVEEMITHEGRRVEEVFNYILNTVPSQGTATVRTEEAIISTLAILNILKD
;
A
#
# COMPACT_ATOMS: atom_id res chain seq x y z
N GLU A 1 13.75 39.11 -39.19
CA GLU A 1 13.62 39.65 -37.83
C GLU A 1 13.48 38.45 -36.90
N VAL A 2 14.52 38.15 -36.12
CA VAL A 2 14.49 37.05 -35.14
C VAL A 2 14.02 37.69 -33.84
N MET A 3 12.79 37.41 -33.43
CA MET A 3 12.29 37.83 -32.11
C MET A 3 12.63 36.71 -31.13
N GLU A 4 13.56 37.00 -30.25
CA GLU A 4 13.83 36.19 -29.05
C GLU A 4 12.65 36.44 -28.09
N THR A 5 11.73 35.48 -27.99
CA THR A 5 10.66 35.49 -27.00
C THR A 5 11.15 34.71 -25.78
N GLU A 6 11.82 35.37 -24.84
CA GLU A 6 11.98 34.82 -23.50
C GLU A 6 10.61 34.85 -22.82
N PRO A 7 9.97 33.70 -22.52
CA PRO A 7 8.71 33.73 -21.79
C PRO A 7 8.98 34.25 -20.36
N GLU A 8 8.27 35.31 -19.94
CA GLU A 8 8.24 35.70 -18.53
C GLU A 8 7.54 34.59 -17.73
N LEU A 9 8.34 33.70 -17.14
CA LEU A 9 7.84 32.63 -16.28
C LEU A 9 7.29 33.25 -14.99
N SER A 10 6.00 33.04 -14.73
CA SER A 10 5.36 33.38 -13.46
C SER A 10 4.82 32.12 -12.81
N GLY A 11 4.85 32.07 -11.47
CA GLY A 11 4.42 30.91 -10.69
C GLY A 11 4.14 31.29 -9.25
N ARG A 12 3.46 30.40 -8.53
CA ARG A 12 3.18 30.54 -7.09
C ARG A 12 3.59 29.27 -6.36
N SER A 13 4.08 29.41 -5.14
CA SER A 13 4.31 28.26 -4.27
C SER A 13 2.95 27.67 -3.84
N VAL A 14 2.83 26.35 -3.95
CA VAL A 14 1.66 25.57 -3.50
C VAL A 14 2.14 24.42 -2.64
N LYS A 15 1.32 23.94 -1.69
CA LYS A 15 1.66 22.72 -0.96
C LYS A 15 1.39 21.53 -1.85
N LYS A 16 2.17 20.46 -1.68
CA LYS A 16 1.98 19.18 -2.39
C LYS A 16 0.54 18.70 -2.37
N LYS A 17 -0.13 18.78 -1.21
CA LYS A 17 -1.54 18.40 -1.02
C LYS A 17 -2.56 19.26 -1.77
N ASP A 18 -2.16 20.44 -2.25
CA ASP A 18 -3.02 21.36 -2.98
C ASP A 18 -2.90 21.15 -4.51
N VAL A 19 -2.06 20.21 -4.95
CA VAL A 19 -1.91 19.81 -6.35
C VAL A 19 -2.92 18.68 -6.64
N PRO A 20 -3.83 18.83 -7.62
CA PRO A 20 -4.86 17.82 -7.89
C PRO A 20 -4.31 16.55 -8.55
N GLU A 21 -3.13 16.62 -9.17
CA GLU A 21 -2.45 15.47 -9.76
C GLU A 21 -1.54 14.74 -8.76
N TYR A 22 -1.21 13.48 -9.09
CA TYR A 22 -0.20 12.74 -8.36
C TYR A 22 1.15 13.46 -8.38
N TRP A 23 1.62 13.86 -7.19
CA TRP A 23 2.87 14.62 -7.02
C TRP A 23 3.96 13.81 -6.32
N GLY A 24 4.05 12.51 -6.61
CA GLY A 24 5.01 11.61 -5.99
C GLY A 24 4.63 11.22 -4.56
N TYR A 25 5.52 10.50 -3.90
CA TYR A 25 5.33 9.97 -2.53
C TYR A 25 6.33 10.58 -1.55
N ASP A 26 6.04 10.47 -0.26
CA ASP A 26 6.94 10.87 0.81
C ASP A 26 7.58 9.63 1.45
N LEU A 27 8.85 9.72 1.80
CA LEU A 27 9.56 8.65 2.50
C LEU A 27 9.48 8.87 4.00
N ARG A 28 8.92 7.89 4.73
CA ARG A 28 8.87 7.88 6.19
C ARG A 28 9.61 6.65 6.70
N GLY A 29 10.66 6.86 7.48
CA GLY A 29 11.32 5.81 8.23
C GLY A 29 10.75 5.71 9.65
N SER A 30 10.53 4.49 10.14
CA SER A 30 10.11 4.24 11.52
C SER A 30 11.11 3.31 12.21
N LYS A 31 11.31 3.53 13.51
CA LYS A 31 11.97 2.58 14.43
C LYS A 31 10.98 1.93 15.39
N GLY A 32 9.70 2.26 15.25
CA GLY A 32 8.62 1.71 16.05
C GLY A 32 8.22 0.32 15.58
N ARG A 33 7.28 -0.27 16.30
CA ARG A 33 6.66 -1.55 15.94
C ARG A 33 5.77 -1.39 14.72
N LEU A 34 5.65 -2.44 13.93
CA LEU A 34 4.72 -2.50 12.81
C LEU A 34 3.29 -2.39 13.32
N SER A 35 2.93 -3.08 14.41
CA SER A 35 1.57 -2.97 14.97
C SER A 35 1.22 -1.56 15.44
N ASP A 36 2.17 -0.77 15.91
CA ASP A 36 1.92 0.62 16.30
C ASP A 36 1.59 1.49 15.08
N LEU A 37 2.26 1.25 13.94
CA LEU A 37 1.96 1.93 12.68
C LEU A 37 0.57 1.55 12.17
N VAL A 38 0.22 0.26 12.21
CA VAL A 38 -1.05 -0.25 11.69
C VAL A 38 -2.23 0.27 12.52
N HIS A 39 -2.12 0.35 13.85
CA HIS A 39 -3.16 0.89 14.72
C HIS A 39 -3.19 2.42 14.80
N SER A 40 -2.35 3.12 14.04
CA SER A 40 -2.41 4.58 13.95
C SER A 40 -3.81 5.00 13.44
N PRO A 41 -4.43 6.05 14.02
CA PRO A 41 -5.71 6.58 13.54
C PRO A 41 -5.60 7.24 12.15
N GLU A 42 -4.42 7.21 11.52
CA GLU A 42 -4.20 7.64 10.14
C GLU A 42 -4.80 6.67 9.12
N TRP A 43 -5.04 5.40 9.48
CA TRP A 43 -5.45 4.37 8.52
C TRP A 43 -6.87 3.88 8.81
N ASP A 44 -7.71 3.92 7.77
CA ASP A 44 -9.09 3.45 7.81
C ASP A 44 -9.18 2.00 7.30
N LEU A 45 -8.21 1.59 6.47
CA LEU A 45 -8.09 0.25 5.92
C LEU A 45 -6.63 -0.21 5.96
N THR A 46 -6.40 -1.41 6.49
CA THR A 46 -5.07 -1.99 6.65
C THR A 46 -5.02 -3.38 6.05
N ILE A 47 -4.03 -3.62 5.19
CA ILE A 47 -3.90 -4.86 4.43
C ILE A 47 -2.48 -5.38 4.57
N ALA A 48 -2.33 -6.59 5.09
CA ALA A 48 -1.09 -7.34 5.00
C ALA A 48 -1.11 -8.22 3.74
N THR A 49 0.03 -8.34 3.05
CA THR A 49 0.19 -9.32 1.97
C THR A 49 0.92 -10.56 2.48
N SER A 50 0.36 -11.75 2.23
CA SER A 50 0.96 -13.04 2.62
C SER A 50 0.59 -14.13 1.62
N ARG A 51 1.52 -15.04 1.35
CA ARG A 51 1.25 -16.26 0.56
C ARG A 51 0.17 -17.14 1.21
N GLN A 52 0.06 -17.08 2.53
CA GLN A 52 -0.90 -17.84 3.34
C GLN A 52 -2.17 -17.04 3.66
N GLY A 53 -2.29 -15.82 3.15
CA GLY A 53 -3.49 -15.00 3.30
C GLY A 53 -4.67 -15.54 2.49
N GLU A 54 -5.84 -14.95 2.72
CA GLU A 54 -7.05 -15.24 1.95
C GLU A 54 -6.83 -14.92 0.48
N ASP A 55 -7.33 -15.76 -0.42
CA ASP A 55 -7.26 -15.48 -1.85
C ASP A 55 -8.05 -14.21 -2.14
N ILE A 56 -7.42 -13.21 -2.76
CA ILE A 56 -8.05 -11.92 -3.05
C ILE A 56 -9.35 -12.08 -3.85
N THR A 57 -9.48 -13.14 -4.65
CA THR A 57 -10.68 -13.42 -5.43
C THR A 57 -11.87 -13.85 -4.58
N GLU A 58 -11.64 -14.45 -3.41
CA GLU A 58 -12.69 -14.91 -2.49
C GLU A 58 -13.28 -13.76 -1.67
N VAL A 59 -12.48 -12.73 -1.39
CA VAL A 59 -12.88 -11.56 -0.58
C VAL A 59 -13.17 -10.31 -1.41
N LYS A 60 -13.15 -10.44 -2.74
CA LYS A 60 -13.20 -9.32 -3.70
C LYS A 60 -14.33 -8.33 -3.42
N GLU A 61 -15.58 -8.80 -3.34
CA GLU A 61 -16.75 -7.92 -3.18
C GLU A 61 -16.70 -7.09 -1.89
N LYS A 62 -16.28 -7.73 -0.79
CA LYS A 62 -16.16 -7.06 0.51
C LYS A 62 -14.98 -6.08 0.50
N LEU A 63 -13.86 -6.47 -0.08
CA LEU A 63 -12.68 -5.63 -0.21
C LEU A 63 -12.96 -4.40 -1.09
N GLU A 64 -13.70 -4.55 -2.20
CA GLU A 64 -14.13 -3.44 -3.06
C GLU A 64 -14.96 -2.43 -2.28
N ALA A 65 -15.92 -2.88 -1.46
CA ALA A 65 -16.74 -2.01 -0.63
C ALA A 65 -15.91 -1.26 0.42
N ASP A 66 -15.11 -1.98 1.22
CA ASP A 66 -14.29 -1.39 2.28
C ASP A 66 -13.23 -0.42 1.69
N TRP A 67 -12.67 -0.75 0.52
CA TRP A 67 -11.70 0.10 -0.18
C TRP A 67 -12.34 1.37 -0.75
N GLY A 68 -13.58 1.29 -1.22
CA GLY A 68 -14.33 2.46 -1.71
C GLY A 68 -14.67 3.46 -0.61
N GLU A 69 -14.84 3.01 0.63
CA GLU A 69 -15.11 3.86 1.80
C GLU A 69 -13.82 4.41 2.44
N ALA A 70 -12.67 3.74 2.24
CA ALA A 70 -11.42 4.11 2.87
C ALA A 70 -10.77 5.35 2.23
N GLU A 71 -10.49 6.36 3.05
CA GLU A 71 -9.70 7.53 2.61
C GLU A 71 -8.20 7.23 2.66
N ASN A 72 -7.74 6.55 3.73
CA ASN A 72 -6.34 6.24 3.97
C ASN A 72 -6.12 4.74 4.13
N THR A 73 -5.48 4.13 3.13
CA THR A 73 -5.17 2.70 3.14
C THR A 73 -3.69 2.44 3.36
N LEU A 74 -3.36 1.55 4.31
CA LEU A 74 -2.02 1.03 4.53
C LEU A 74 -1.90 -0.39 3.97
N ILE A 75 -0.99 -0.59 3.03
CA ILE A 75 -0.65 -1.91 2.49
C ILE A 75 0.75 -2.28 2.96
N VAL A 76 0.89 -3.44 3.60
CA VAL A 76 2.12 -3.90 4.21
C VAL A 76 2.65 -5.13 3.47
N PHE A 77 3.89 -5.01 3.02
CA PHE A 77 4.62 -6.06 2.32
C PHE A 77 5.70 -6.64 3.22
N GLY A 78 5.79 -7.97 3.25
CA GLY A 78 6.89 -8.67 3.88
C GLY A 78 8.20 -8.52 3.10
N SER A 79 9.31 -8.81 3.79
CA SER A 79 10.63 -8.95 3.17
C SER A 79 10.89 -10.41 2.78
N TYR A 80 11.97 -10.65 2.04
CA TYR A 80 12.41 -12.01 1.74
C TYR A 80 12.91 -12.79 2.99
N LYS A 81 13.29 -12.09 4.07
CA LYS A 81 13.80 -12.70 5.31
C LYS A 81 12.71 -12.99 6.31
N GLU A 82 11.67 -12.18 6.27
CA GLU A 82 10.62 -12.12 7.27
C GLU A 82 9.35 -11.59 6.61
N GLY A 83 8.29 -12.38 6.62
CA GLY A 83 6.93 -12.03 6.23
C GLY A 83 6.23 -11.20 7.28
N VAL A 84 5.08 -10.64 6.93
CA VAL A 84 4.32 -9.75 7.83
C VAL A 84 3.84 -10.48 9.09
N GLU A 85 3.41 -11.74 8.97
CA GLU A 85 2.97 -12.56 10.10
C GLU A 85 4.08 -12.78 11.13
N GLU A 86 5.32 -13.00 10.67
CA GLU A 86 6.49 -13.21 11.52
C GLU A 86 6.85 -11.92 12.28
N MET A 87 6.81 -10.77 11.60
CA MET A 87 7.03 -9.45 12.23
C MET A 87 6.04 -9.19 13.35
N ILE A 88 4.75 -9.46 13.13
CA ILE A 88 3.71 -9.26 14.14
C ILE A 88 3.84 -10.29 15.28
N THR A 89 4.22 -11.53 14.97
CA THR A 89 4.45 -12.57 15.98
C THR A 89 5.61 -12.20 16.91
N HIS A 90 6.69 -11.61 16.38
CA HIS A 90 7.79 -11.09 17.20
C HIS A 90 7.36 -9.96 18.15
N GLU A 91 6.27 -9.27 17.83
CA GLU A 91 5.66 -8.27 18.71
C GLU A 91 4.69 -8.87 19.74
N GLY A 92 4.51 -10.19 19.74
CA GLY A 92 3.65 -10.92 20.67
C GLY A 92 2.15 -10.81 20.35
N ARG A 93 1.81 -10.56 19.08
CA ARG A 93 0.43 -10.39 18.60
C ARG A 93 0.13 -11.42 17.50
N ARG A 94 -1.16 -11.58 17.20
CA ARG A 94 -1.62 -12.36 16.04
C ARG A 94 -1.92 -11.41 14.87
N VAL A 95 -1.54 -11.80 13.66
CA VAL A 95 -1.67 -10.92 12.48
C VAL A 95 -3.14 -10.58 12.19
N GLU A 96 -4.05 -11.51 12.48
CA GLU A 96 -5.50 -11.38 12.31
C GLU A 96 -6.14 -10.39 13.29
N GLU A 97 -5.43 -10.03 14.36
CA GLU A 97 -5.87 -9.00 15.32
C GLU A 97 -5.37 -7.60 14.95
N VAL A 98 -4.43 -7.51 14.00
CA VAL A 98 -3.72 -6.26 13.66
C VAL A 98 -4.22 -5.67 12.35
N PHE A 99 -4.51 -6.52 11.35
CA PHE A 99 -4.92 -6.07 10.02
C PHE A 99 -6.40 -6.33 9.75
N ASN A 100 -7.02 -5.47 8.93
CA ASN A 100 -8.37 -5.72 8.43
C ASN A 100 -8.41 -6.88 7.44
N TYR A 101 -7.37 -6.99 6.62
CA TYR A 101 -7.21 -8.05 5.62
C TYR A 101 -5.79 -8.61 5.62
N ILE A 102 -5.68 -9.92 5.37
CA ILE A 102 -4.42 -10.60 5.09
C ILE A 102 -4.61 -11.33 3.76
N LEU A 103 -4.03 -10.79 2.70
CA LEU A 103 -4.36 -11.21 1.34
C LEU A 103 -3.21 -11.94 0.66
N ASN A 104 -3.56 -13.00 -0.05
CA ASN A 104 -2.75 -13.56 -1.12
C ASN A 104 -3.19 -12.94 -2.46
N THR A 105 -2.34 -12.07 -3.00
CA THR A 105 -2.57 -11.36 -4.27
C THR A 105 -1.94 -12.05 -5.48
N VAL A 106 -1.16 -13.12 -5.26
CA VAL A 106 -0.55 -13.92 -6.33
C VAL A 106 -0.87 -15.40 -6.07
N PRO A 107 -2.17 -15.79 -6.13
CA PRO A 107 -2.56 -17.16 -5.89
C PRO A 107 -1.94 -18.08 -6.93
N SER A 108 -1.61 -19.31 -6.51
CA SER A 108 -0.95 -20.30 -7.36
C SER A 108 0.36 -19.80 -7.99
N GLN A 109 1.14 -19.00 -7.26
CA GLN A 109 2.48 -18.58 -7.68
C GLN A 109 3.31 -19.78 -8.17
N GLY A 110 3.84 -19.67 -9.39
CA GLY A 110 4.66 -20.72 -10.01
C GLY A 110 6.12 -20.76 -9.50
N THR A 111 6.43 -19.96 -8.50
CA THR A 111 7.77 -19.79 -7.91
C THR A 111 7.73 -20.07 -6.42
N ALA A 112 8.88 -20.39 -5.82
CA ALA A 112 8.97 -20.59 -4.37
C ALA A 112 8.72 -19.28 -3.60
N THR A 113 9.16 -18.15 -4.14
CA THR A 113 8.98 -16.82 -3.56
C THR A 113 8.57 -15.81 -4.64
N VAL A 114 7.80 -14.81 -4.23
CA VAL A 114 7.58 -13.57 -5.00
C VAL A 114 8.39 -12.50 -4.28
N ARG A 115 9.30 -11.82 -4.98
CA ARG A 115 10.15 -10.79 -4.37
C ARG A 115 9.31 -9.58 -4.01
N THR A 116 9.73 -8.81 -3.01
CA THR A 116 8.94 -7.66 -2.51
C THR A 116 8.60 -6.66 -3.63
N GLU A 117 9.54 -6.39 -4.54
CA GLU A 117 9.33 -5.53 -5.71
C GLU A 117 8.28 -6.07 -6.70
N GLU A 118 8.25 -7.40 -6.92
CA GLU A 118 7.26 -8.06 -7.77
C GLU A 118 5.88 -8.07 -7.10
N ALA A 119 5.86 -8.32 -5.78
CA ALA A 119 4.65 -8.31 -4.97
C ALA A 119 4.03 -6.91 -4.92
N ILE A 120 4.83 -5.84 -4.76
CA ILE A 120 4.34 -4.46 -4.77
C ILE A 120 3.64 -4.16 -6.09
N ILE A 121 4.29 -4.44 -7.22
CA ILE A 121 3.73 -4.15 -8.54
C ILE A 121 2.44 -4.97 -8.78
N SER A 122 2.47 -6.27 -8.50
CA SER A 122 1.34 -7.17 -8.76
C SER A 122 0.14 -6.82 -7.89
N THR A 123 0.34 -6.61 -6.58
CA THR A 123 -0.70 -6.23 -5.64
C THR A 123 -1.33 -4.89 -5.99
N LEU A 124 -0.53 -3.86 -6.26
CA LEU A 124 -1.08 -2.54 -6.61
C LEU A 124 -1.82 -2.56 -7.94
N ALA A 125 -1.38 -3.36 -8.92
CA ALA A 125 -2.10 -3.50 -10.18
C ALA A 125 -3.48 -4.14 -9.98
N ILE A 126 -3.59 -5.16 -9.13
CA ILE A 126 -4.88 -5.80 -8.82
C ILE A 126 -5.79 -4.84 -8.07
N LEU A 127 -5.29 -4.21 -7.00
CA LEU A 127 -6.07 -3.27 -6.18
C LEU A 127 -6.51 -2.03 -6.97
N ASN A 128 -5.71 -1.59 -7.95
CA ASN A 128 -6.09 -0.48 -8.83
C ASN A 128 -7.34 -0.79 -9.67
N ILE A 129 -7.62 -2.06 -9.98
CA ILE A 129 -8.85 -2.46 -10.71
C ILE A 129 -10.07 -2.47 -9.78
N LEU A 130 -9.86 -2.58 -8.46
CA LEU A 130 -10.94 -2.56 -7.47
C LEU A 130 -11.40 -1.13 -7.12
N LYS A 131 -10.62 -0.13 -7.53
CA LYS A 131 -10.89 1.30 -7.28
C LYS A 131 -11.49 1.94 -8.54
N ASP A 132 -12.69 1.50 -8.90
CA ASP A 132 -13.52 2.12 -9.95
C ASP A 132 -14.51 3.15 -9.35
#